data_AF-A0A257TUT0-F1
#
_entry.id   AF-A0A257TUT0-F1
#
_cell.length_a   1.000
_cell.length_b   1.000
_cell.length_c   1.000
_cell.angle_alpha   90.00
_cell.angle_beta   90.00
_cell.angle_gamma   90.00
#
_symmetry.space_group_name_H-M   'P 1'
#
loop_
_entity.id
_entity.type
_entity.pdbx_description
1 polymer ?
#
loop_
_entity_poly.entity_id
_entity_poly.type
_entity_poly.pdbx_seq_one_letter_code
_entity_poly.pdbx_strand_id
1 'polypeptide(L)'
;MKHWPLALLGLTDLFEGMNAIGHAAYRIGLRRVHHAGVPVISVGNIAFGGTGKTPLVAALARVLLAAGARPAILTRGYGRREKQPVLVQGGENATWERVGDEPALLARALPEVPIVVDADRVRGAATAIREAAATHLILDDGFQHWRLGRDLDIVVVEASDPFGAKAPRREHPDALGRADAIVLSRAANLTEARAAMAVLGAY
;
A
#
# COMPACT_ATOMS: atom_id res chain seq x y z
N MET A 1 -1.55 -14.51 30.18
CA MET A 1 -0.32 -14.23 29.41
C MET A 1 -0.17 -15.35 28.39
N LYS A 2 -0.39 -15.08 27.09
CA LYS A 2 -0.25 -16.11 26.04
C LYS A 2 1.24 -16.25 25.71
N HIS A 3 1.85 -17.33 26.14
CA HIS A 3 3.22 -17.69 25.77
C HIS A 3 3.23 -18.07 24.29
N TRP A 4 3.68 -17.16 23.43
CA TRP A 4 3.96 -17.49 22.03
C TRP A 4 5.20 -18.39 22.01
N PRO A 5 5.15 -19.60 21.43
CA PRO A 5 6.31 -20.51 21.48
C PRO A 5 7.49 -19.88 20.73
N LEU A 6 8.68 -19.93 21.34
CA LEU A 6 9.97 -19.46 20.80
C LEU A 6 10.22 -19.93 19.35
N ALA A 7 9.60 -21.04 18.94
CA ALA A 7 9.64 -21.56 17.57
C ALA A 7 9.07 -20.59 16.50
N LEU A 8 8.18 -19.68 16.86
CA LEU A 8 7.62 -18.69 15.93
C LEU A 8 8.56 -17.50 15.69
N LEU A 9 9.50 -17.23 16.59
CA LEU A 9 10.51 -16.17 16.41
C LEU A 9 11.54 -16.55 15.33
N GLY A 10 11.98 -17.81 15.28
CA GLY A 10 12.89 -18.26 14.22
C GLY A 10 12.25 -18.22 12.81
N LEU A 11 10.93 -18.36 12.73
CA LEU A 11 10.19 -18.26 11.47
C LEU A 11 9.99 -16.82 11.00
N THR A 12 9.86 -15.85 11.93
CA THR A 12 9.82 -14.43 11.57
C THR A 12 11.18 -13.96 11.06
N ASP A 13 12.27 -14.36 11.70
CA ASP A 13 13.63 -13.97 11.28
C ASP A 13 13.98 -14.52 9.89
N LEU A 14 13.58 -15.77 9.61
CA LEU A 14 13.75 -16.38 8.29
C LEU A 14 12.91 -15.66 7.21
N PHE A 15 11.66 -15.32 7.51
CA PHE A 15 10.78 -14.59 6.61
C PHE A 15 11.31 -13.18 6.32
N GLU A 16 11.77 -12.47 7.35
CA GLU A 16 12.43 -11.18 7.22
C GLU A 16 13.71 -11.27 6.37
N GLY A 17 14.53 -12.30 6.59
CA GLY A 17 15.73 -12.57 5.79
C GLY A 17 15.43 -12.83 4.30
N MET A 18 14.39 -13.63 3.99
CA MET A 18 13.97 -13.86 2.61
C MET A 18 13.47 -12.59 1.92
N ASN A 19 12.69 -11.77 2.63
CA ASN A 19 12.24 -10.47 2.12
C ASN A 19 13.44 -9.54 1.90
N ALA A 20 14.39 -9.50 2.84
CA ALA A 20 15.60 -8.69 2.73
C ALA A 20 16.45 -9.05 1.52
N ILE A 21 16.63 -10.34 1.20
CA ILE A 21 17.33 -10.79 -0.02
C ILE A 21 16.58 -10.32 -1.27
N GLY A 22 15.26 -10.49 -1.30
CA GLY A 22 14.42 -10.03 -2.41
C GLY A 22 14.54 -8.51 -2.63
N HIS A 23 14.53 -7.73 -1.55
CA HIS A 23 14.68 -6.28 -1.56
C HIS A 23 16.09 -5.85 -1.98
N ALA A 24 17.13 -6.52 -1.48
CA ALA A 24 18.52 -6.27 -1.85
C ALA A 24 18.72 -6.45 -3.36
N ALA A 25 18.10 -7.47 -3.97
CA ALA A 25 18.15 -7.68 -5.42
C ALA A 25 17.56 -6.51 -6.23
N TYR A 26 16.55 -5.80 -5.72
CA TYR A 26 16.06 -4.56 -6.36
C TYR A 26 17.00 -3.38 -6.09
N ARG A 27 17.53 -3.25 -4.86
CA ARG A 27 18.45 -2.17 -4.49
C ARG A 27 19.74 -2.17 -5.32
N ILE A 28 20.29 -3.36 -5.61
CA ILE A 28 21.52 -3.51 -6.41
C ILE A 28 21.24 -3.57 -7.92
N GLY A 29 19.99 -3.38 -8.36
CA GLY A 29 19.61 -3.39 -9.78
C GLY A 29 19.57 -4.77 -10.43
N LEU A 30 19.69 -5.86 -9.66
CA LEU A 30 19.61 -7.23 -10.19
C LEU A 30 18.20 -7.57 -10.70
N ARG A 31 17.16 -6.97 -10.09
CA ARG A 31 15.77 -7.09 -10.54
C ARG A 31 15.29 -5.78 -11.16
N ARG A 32 14.60 -5.91 -12.31
CA ARG A 32 14.10 -4.77 -13.08
C ARG A 32 12.94 -4.08 -12.37
N VAL A 33 13.07 -2.76 -12.21
CA VAL A 33 11.97 -1.86 -11.83
C VAL A 33 11.31 -1.35 -13.12
N HIS A 34 9.99 -1.39 -13.17
CA HIS A 34 9.20 -0.91 -14.30
C HIS A 34 8.64 0.47 -13.97
N HIS A 35 8.83 1.45 -14.85
CA HIS A 35 8.21 2.78 -14.71
C HIS A 35 6.94 2.84 -15.56
N ALA A 36 5.86 3.37 -14.99
CA ALA A 36 4.56 3.43 -15.64
C ALA A 36 4.47 4.51 -16.73
N GLY A 37 5.38 5.49 -16.73
CA GLY A 37 5.33 6.65 -17.62
C GLY A 37 4.35 7.75 -17.18
N VAL A 38 3.70 7.56 -16.02
CA VAL A 38 2.85 8.53 -15.32
C VAL A 38 3.21 8.53 -13.83
N PRO A 39 2.95 9.61 -13.07
CA PRO A 39 3.22 9.64 -11.64
C PRO A 39 2.56 8.50 -10.87
N VAL A 40 3.33 7.86 -9.99
CA VAL A 40 2.92 6.72 -9.17
C VAL A 40 3.12 7.03 -7.69
N ILE A 41 2.02 7.07 -6.94
CA ILE A 41 2.00 7.28 -5.48
C ILE A 41 1.73 5.94 -4.80
N SER A 42 2.61 5.51 -3.91
CA SER A 42 2.36 4.35 -3.05
C SER A 42 1.80 4.76 -1.70
N VAL A 43 0.76 4.07 -1.25
CA VAL A 43 0.32 4.09 0.14
C VAL A 43 0.52 2.70 0.72
N GLY A 44 1.27 2.57 1.81
CA GLY A 44 1.49 1.28 2.45
C GLY A 44 1.76 1.36 3.94
N ASN A 45 2.23 0.25 4.50
CA ASN A 45 2.59 0.11 5.90
C ASN A 45 3.72 -0.92 6.07
N ILE A 46 4.32 -0.95 7.27
CA ILE A 46 5.38 -1.91 7.63
C ILE A 46 4.88 -3.08 8.50
N ALA A 47 3.63 -3.03 8.98
CA ALA A 47 3.04 -4.04 9.87
C ALA A 47 1.71 -4.57 9.32
N PHE A 48 1.34 -5.80 9.70
CA PHE A 48 0.00 -6.33 9.38
C PHE A 48 -1.07 -5.62 10.23
N GLY A 49 -2.24 -5.36 9.63
CA GLY A 49 -3.37 -4.71 10.31
C GLY A 49 -3.93 -3.51 9.56
N GLY A 50 -5.11 -3.05 9.98
CA GLY A 50 -5.81 -1.92 9.37
C GLY A 50 -5.22 -0.59 9.78
N THR A 51 -4.08 -0.20 9.23
CA THR A 51 -3.37 1.03 9.63
C THR A 51 -4.01 2.33 9.13
N GLY A 52 -5.20 2.29 8.51
CA GLY A 52 -5.87 3.48 7.98
C GLY A 52 -5.42 3.90 6.57
N LYS A 53 -4.81 2.98 5.80
CA LYS A 53 -4.40 3.21 4.40
C LYS A 53 -5.58 3.53 3.48
N THR A 54 -6.66 2.75 3.56
CA THR A 54 -7.80 2.86 2.65
C THR A 54 -8.46 4.26 2.70
N PRO A 55 -8.71 4.87 3.89
CA PRO A 55 -9.11 6.28 3.96
C PRO A 55 -8.13 7.26 3.32
N LEU A 56 -6.81 7.05 3.50
CA LEU A 56 -5.78 7.92 2.92
C LEU A 56 -5.72 7.78 1.39
N VAL A 57 -5.80 6.56 0.86
CA VAL A 57 -5.91 6.30 -0.58
C VAL A 57 -7.10 7.06 -1.17
N ALA A 58 -8.26 6.99 -0.50
CA ALA A 58 -9.44 7.70 -0.97
C ALA A 58 -9.30 9.23 -0.88
N ALA A 59 -8.65 9.75 0.16
CA ALA A 59 -8.36 11.18 0.28
C ALA A 59 -7.42 11.66 -0.84
N LEU A 60 -6.34 10.93 -1.11
CA LEU A 60 -5.40 11.25 -2.20
C LEU A 60 -6.07 11.24 -3.57
N ALA A 61 -6.91 10.23 -3.84
CA ALA A 61 -7.67 10.17 -5.09
C ALA A 61 -8.57 11.38 -5.27
N ARG A 62 -9.26 11.83 -4.21
CA ARG A 62 -10.10 13.04 -4.25
C ARG A 62 -9.29 14.32 -4.46
N VAL A 63 -8.12 14.45 -3.82
CA VAL A 63 -7.23 15.59 -4.04
C VAL A 63 -6.77 15.66 -5.49
N LEU A 64 -6.36 14.53 -6.07
CA LEU A 64 -5.96 14.46 -7.47
C LEU A 64 -7.12 14.77 -8.43
N LEU A 65 -8.31 14.22 -8.18
CA LEU A 65 -9.51 14.55 -8.95
C LEU A 65 -9.82 16.04 -8.89
N ALA A 66 -9.77 16.65 -7.70
CA ALA A 66 -10.03 18.08 -7.51
C ALA A 66 -8.99 18.96 -8.22
N ALA A 67 -7.76 18.46 -8.40
CA ALA A 67 -6.71 19.10 -9.17
C ALA A 67 -6.85 18.88 -10.69
N GLY A 68 -7.92 18.23 -11.17
CA GLY A 68 -8.17 17.95 -12.59
C GLY A 68 -7.38 16.77 -13.15
N ALA A 69 -6.74 15.96 -12.31
CA ALA A 69 -6.08 14.74 -12.74
C ALA A 69 -7.09 13.59 -12.95
N ARG A 70 -6.62 12.51 -13.60
CA ARG A 70 -7.36 11.26 -13.76
C ARG A 70 -6.66 10.15 -12.97
N PRO A 71 -6.84 10.09 -11.64
CA PRO A 71 -6.22 9.06 -10.83
C PRO A 71 -6.87 7.70 -11.09
N ALA A 72 -6.09 6.63 -10.97
CA ALA A 72 -6.59 5.27 -10.86
C ALA A 72 -5.94 4.55 -9.67
N ILE A 73 -6.72 3.75 -8.95
CA ILE A 73 -6.24 3.01 -7.78
C ILE A 73 -5.87 1.59 -8.21
N LEU A 74 -4.66 1.15 -7.86
CA LEU A 74 -4.17 -0.20 -8.09
C LEU A 74 -4.16 -0.99 -6.79
N THR A 75 -4.95 -2.04 -6.72
CA THR A 75 -5.06 -2.91 -5.54
C THR A 75 -4.88 -4.38 -5.90
N ARG A 76 -4.63 -5.24 -4.91
CA ARG A 76 -4.34 -6.67 -5.13
C ARG A 76 -5.61 -7.47 -5.34
N GLY A 77 -6.67 -7.13 -4.61
CA GLY A 77 -7.89 -7.93 -4.48
C GLY A 77 -7.60 -9.27 -3.82
N TYR A 78 -7.38 -9.26 -2.50
CA TYR A 78 -7.23 -10.49 -1.73
C TYR A 78 -8.50 -11.36 -1.87
N GLY A 79 -8.32 -12.68 -2.04
CA GLY A 79 -9.44 -13.63 -2.14
C GLY A 79 -10.12 -13.74 -3.51
N ARG A 80 -9.64 -13.01 -4.53
CA ARG A 80 -10.22 -13.06 -5.88
C ARG A 80 -9.95 -14.38 -6.62
N ARG A 81 -10.83 -14.70 -7.57
CA ARG A 81 -10.70 -15.89 -8.43
C ARG A 81 -10.04 -15.59 -9.78
N GLU A 82 -10.19 -14.38 -10.32
CA GLU A 82 -9.65 -14.05 -11.64
C GLU A 82 -8.14 -13.75 -11.58
N LYS A 83 -7.41 -14.28 -12.57
CA LYS A 83 -5.96 -14.03 -12.73
C LYS A 83 -5.63 -12.80 -13.59
N GLN A 84 -6.61 -12.30 -14.33
CA GLN A 84 -6.49 -11.15 -15.21
C GLN A 84 -6.80 -9.85 -14.45
N PRO A 85 -6.27 -8.70 -14.87
CA PRO A 85 -6.65 -7.42 -14.29
C PRO A 85 -8.16 -7.23 -14.43
N VAL A 86 -8.79 -6.77 -13.35
CA VAL A 86 -10.21 -6.37 -13.35
C VAL A 86 -10.25 -4.88 -13.10
N LEU A 87 -10.71 -4.12 -14.09
CA LEU A 87 -11.00 -2.71 -13.98
C LEU A 87 -12.47 -2.52 -13.62
N VAL A 88 -12.74 -1.75 -12.57
CA VAL A 88 -14.08 -1.32 -12.18
C VAL A 88 -14.13 0.19 -12.01
N GLN A 89 -15.23 0.78 -12.43
CA GLN A 89 -15.56 2.19 -12.25
C GLN A 89 -17.08 2.29 -12.14
N GLY A 90 -17.59 3.18 -11.27
CA GLY A 90 -19.00 3.19 -10.87
C GLY A 90 -19.31 2.01 -9.94
N GLY A 91 -19.38 2.28 -8.63
CA GLY A 91 -19.41 1.29 -7.54
C GLY A 91 -20.46 0.18 -7.59
N GLU A 92 -21.43 0.24 -8.49
CA GLU A 92 -22.43 -0.81 -8.72
C GLU A 92 -21.84 -2.08 -9.36
N ASN A 93 -20.81 -1.94 -10.20
CA ASN A 93 -20.18 -3.06 -10.90
C ASN A 93 -19.03 -3.72 -10.12
N ALA A 94 -18.72 -3.20 -8.94
CA ALA A 94 -17.64 -3.63 -8.07
C ALA A 94 -18.17 -4.49 -6.91
N THR A 95 -18.71 -5.66 -7.23
CA THR A 95 -19.17 -6.60 -6.20
C THR A 95 -17.98 -7.28 -5.51
N TRP A 96 -18.16 -7.64 -4.23
CA TRP A 96 -17.09 -8.25 -3.43
C TRP A 96 -16.63 -9.59 -4.01
N GLU A 97 -17.50 -10.35 -4.68
CA GLU A 97 -17.17 -11.60 -5.35
C GLU A 97 -16.18 -11.40 -6.50
N ARG A 98 -16.26 -10.24 -7.17
CA ARG A 98 -15.50 -9.93 -8.38
C ARG A 98 -14.18 -9.22 -8.06
N VAL A 99 -14.19 -8.32 -7.07
CA VAL A 99 -13.03 -7.47 -6.77
C VAL A 99 -12.48 -7.61 -5.35
N GLY A 100 -13.20 -8.29 -4.46
CA GLY A 100 -12.92 -8.35 -3.02
C GLY A 100 -13.57 -7.21 -2.24
N ASP A 101 -13.56 -7.32 -0.91
CA ASP A 101 -14.25 -6.37 -0.03
C ASP A 101 -13.64 -4.96 -0.05
N GLU A 102 -12.32 -4.84 0.09
CA GLU A 102 -11.64 -3.53 0.12
C GLU A 102 -11.77 -2.77 -1.21
N PRO A 103 -11.56 -3.40 -2.39
CA PRO A 103 -11.74 -2.71 -3.66
C PRO A 103 -13.20 -2.34 -3.94
N ALA A 104 -14.15 -3.20 -3.54
CA ALA A 104 -15.58 -2.88 -3.63
C ALA A 104 -15.95 -1.65 -2.79
N LEU A 105 -15.43 -1.56 -1.57
CA LEU A 105 -15.65 -0.41 -0.70
C LEU A 105 -15.08 0.88 -1.30
N LEU A 106 -13.85 0.83 -1.82
CA LEU A 106 -13.23 1.98 -2.49
C LEU A 106 -14.02 2.41 -3.74
N ALA A 107 -14.48 1.46 -4.56
CA ALA A 107 -15.23 1.74 -5.79
C ALA A 107 -16.58 2.41 -5.49
N ARG A 108 -17.23 2.04 -4.38
CA ARG A 108 -18.45 2.70 -3.89
C ARG A 108 -18.18 4.09 -3.34
N ALA A 109 -17.06 4.29 -2.64
CA ALA A 109 -16.68 5.57 -2.07
C ALA A 109 -16.17 6.59 -3.10
N LEU A 110 -15.73 6.10 -4.27
CA LEU A 110 -15.10 6.87 -5.34
C LEU A 110 -15.64 6.39 -6.71
N PRO A 111 -16.93 6.59 -7.01
CA PRO A 111 -17.53 6.09 -8.24
C PRO A 111 -16.85 6.64 -9.51
N GLU A 112 -16.22 7.82 -9.42
CA GLU A 112 -15.51 8.47 -10.53
C GLU A 112 -14.10 7.92 -10.75
N VAL A 113 -13.51 7.22 -9.77
CA VAL A 113 -12.11 6.76 -9.80
C VAL A 113 -12.05 5.31 -10.28
N PRO A 114 -11.36 5.02 -11.39
CA PRO A 114 -11.09 3.65 -11.80
C PRO A 114 -10.27 2.89 -10.75
N ILE A 115 -10.71 1.67 -10.44
CA ILE A 115 -9.99 0.75 -9.56
C ILE A 115 -9.59 -0.46 -10.39
N VAL A 116 -8.29 -0.71 -10.48
CA VAL A 116 -7.73 -1.89 -11.12
C VAL A 116 -7.26 -2.85 -10.06
N VAL A 117 -7.87 -4.03 -10.07
CA VAL A 117 -7.51 -5.14 -9.22
C VAL A 117 -6.57 -6.06 -10.00
N ASP A 118 -5.33 -6.18 -9.56
CA ASP A 118 -4.34 -7.09 -10.14
C ASP A 118 -3.20 -7.40 -9.14
N ALA A 119 -2.82 -8.67 -9.02
CA ALA A 119 -1.65 -9.07 -8.24
C ALA A 119 -0.33 -8.58 -8.87
N ASP A 120 -0.28 -8.43 -10.19
CA ASP A 120 0.82 -7.78 -10.90
C ASP A 120 0.49 -6.30 -11.11
N ARG A 121 1.10 -5.42 -10.30
CA ARG A 121 0.83 -3.97 -10.38
C ARG A 121 1.39 -3.34 -11.65
N VAL A 122 2.41 -3.92 -12.27
CA VAL A 122 2.94 -3.41 -13.55
C VAL A 122 1.89 -3.60 -14.65
N ARG A 123 1.26 -4.77 -14.68
CA ARG A 123 0.14 -5.03 -15.59
C ARG A 123 -1.09 -4.19 -15.24
N GLY A 124 -1.42 -4.08 -13.95
CA GLY A 124 -2.51 -3.23 -13.48
C GLY A 124 -2.34 -1.75 -13.87
N ALA A 125 -1.11 -1.22 -13.76
CA ALA A 125 -0.76 0.13 -14.19
C ALA A 125 -0.98 0.31 -15.70
N ALA A 126 -0.50 -0.65 -16.51
CA ALA A 126 -0.70 -0.62 -17.95
C ALA A 126 -2.20 -0.65 -18.33
N THR A 127 -3.01 -1.46 -17.63
CA THR A 127 -4.47 -1.48 -17.79
C THR A 127 -5.09 -0.13 -17.44
N ALA A 128 -4.74 0.45 -16.29
CA ALA A 128 -5.28 1.74 -15.86
C ALA A 128 -4.98 2.87 -16.87
N ILE A 129 -3.75 2.92 -17.39
CA ILE A 129 -3.35 3.94 -18.37
C ILE A 129 -4.08 3.72 -19.70
N ARG A 130 -4.12 2.48 -20.20
CA ARG A 130 -4.67 2.17 -21.51
C ARG A 130 -6.19 2.25 -21.57
N GLU A 131 -6.88 1.74 -20.55
CA GLU A 131 -8.34 1.57 -20.56
C GLU A 131 -9.08 2.69 -19.83
N ALA A 132 -8.45 3.30 -18.82
CA ALA A 132 -9.02 4.38 -18.03
C ALA A 132 -8.38 5.75 -18.31
N ALA A 133 -7.42 5.83 -19.25
CA ALA A 133 -6.66 7.04 -19.55
C ALA A 133 -6.03 7.68 -18.30
N ALA A 134 -5.66 6.85 -17.32
CA ALA A 134 -5.15 7.31 -16.03
C ALA A 134 -3.89 8.17 -16.23
N THR A 135 -3.86 9.35 -15.61
CA THR A 135 -2.69 10.23 -15.60
C THR A 135 -1.89 10.13 -14.32
N HIS A 136 -2.46 9.51 -13.28
CA HIS A 136 -1.81 9.28 -11.98
C HIS A 136 -2.23 7.91 -11.46
N LEU A 137 -1.33 7.21 -10.80
CA LEU A 137 -1.59 5.90 -10.20
C LEU A 137 -1.42 5.97 -8.68
N ILE A 138 -2.35 5.38 -7.94
CA ILE A 138 -2.26 5.23 -6.49
C ILE A 138 -2.21 3.74 -6.17
N LEU A 139 -1.12 3.26 -5.60
CA LEU A 139 -1.01 1.88 -5.15
C LEU A 139 -1.57 1.76 -3.73
N ASP A 140 -2.66 1.01 -3.60
CA ASP A 140 -3.12 0.54 -2.31
C ASP A 140 -2.28 -0.68 -1.89
N ASP A 141 -1.68 -0.56 -0.71
CA ASP A 141 -0.76 -1.52 -0.12
C ASP A 141 0.53 -1.75 -0.96
N GLY A 142 1.09 -0.65 -1.50
CA GLY A 142 2.18 -0.70 -2.46
C GLY A 142 3.60 -0.76 -1.88
N PHE A 143 3.80 -0.62 -0.56
CA PHE A 143 5.14 -0.39 0.01
C PHE A 143 6.12 -1.56 -0.19
N GLN A 144 5.59 -2.79 -0.25
CA GLN A 144 6.32 -4.02 -0.56
C GLN A 144 6.40 -4.31 -2.07
N HIS A 145 5.83 -3.47 -2.94
CA HIS A 145 5.72 -3.74 -4.38
C HIS A 145 6.86 -3.09 -5.18
N TRP A 146 8.07 -3.65 -5.04
CA TRP A 146 9.29 -3.10 -5.65
C TRP A 146 9.35 -3.14 -7.19
N ARG A 147 8.49 -3.94 -7.85
CA ARG A 147 8.53 -4.11 -9.32
C ARG A 147 8.02 -2.89 -10.08
N LEU A 148 7.15 -2.09 -9.48
CA LEU A 148 6.61 -0.87 -10.07
C LEU A 148 7.31 0.31 -9.41
N GLY A 149 7.99 1.13 -10.21
CA GLY A 149 8.62 2.36 -9.76
C GLY A 149 7.58 3.32 -9.19
N ARG A 150 7.93 3.97 -8.09
CA ARG A 150 7.10 4.90 -7.34
C ARG A 150 7.82 6.25 -7.24
N ASP A 151 7.07 7.31 -7.47
CA ASP A 151 7.55 8.69 -7.45
C ASP A 151 7.29 9.36 -6.08
N LEU A 152 6.37 8.79 -5.30
CA LEU A 152 6.09 9.18 -3.92
C LEU A 152 5.68 7.95 -3.10
N ASP A 153 6.40 7.68 -2.02
CA ASP A 153 6.09 6.64 -1.03
C ASP A 153 5.56 7.22 0.27
N ILE A 154 4.29 6.95 0.54
CA ILE A 154 3.65 7.30 1.80
C ILE A 154 3.46 6.05 2.65
N VAL A 155 4.04 6.06 3.84
CA VAL A 155 3.83 4.99 4.82
C VAL A 155 2.90 5.45 5.92
N VAL A 156 1.85 4.67 6.16
CA VAL A 156 0.91 4.91 7.26
C VAL A 156 1.35 4.11 8.49
N VAL A 157 1.60 4.85 9.56
CA VAL A 157 2.07 4.33 10.85
C VAL A 157 1.01 4.62 11.90
N GLU A 158 0.64 3.62 12.70
CA GLU A 158 -0.28 3.84 13.82
C GLU A 158 0.49 4.53 14.96
N ALA A 159 -0.01 5.68 15.43
CA ALA A 159 0.68 6.45 16.48
C ALA A 159 0.84 5.65 17.79
N SER A 160 -0.14 4.80 18.11
CA SER A 160 -0.14 3.96 19.31
C SER A 160 0.81 2.75 19.22
N ASP A 161 1.31 2.45 18.02
CA ASP A 161 2.22 1.33 17.75
C ASP A 161 3.15 1.62 16.56
N PRO A 162 4.09 2.58 16.68
CA PRO A 162 4.83 3.11 15.53
C PRO A 162 5.68 2.09 14.77
N PHE A 163 6.07 1.00 15.45
CA PHE A 163 6.89 -0.08 14.89
C PHE A 163 6.13 -1.39 14.72
N GLY A 164 4.80 -1.40 14.89
CA GLY A 164 4.00 -2.60 14.71
C GLY A 164 4.39 -3.73 15.65
N ALA A 165 4.55 -3.48 16.95
CA ALA A 165 4.81 -4.53 17.94
C ALA A 165 3.54 -5.32 18.31
N LYS A 166 2.35 -4.77 18.04
CA LYS A 166 1.05 -5.39 18.34
C LYS A 166 0.59 -6.38 17.27
N ALA A 167 1.26 -6.43 16.12
CA ALA A 167 0.96 -7.34 15.02
C ALA A 167 2.26 -7.82 14.34
N PRO A 168 2.25 -8.92 13.57
CA PRO A 168 3.43 -9.32 12.84
C PRO A 168 3.91 -8.21 11.90
N ARG A 169 5.23 -8.05 11.77
CA ARG A 169 5.82 -7.10 10.83
C ARG A 169 5.81 -7.69 9.44
N ARG A 170 5.66 -6.81 8.45
CA ARG A 170 5.84 -7.13 7.02
C ARG A 170 7.27 -6.85 6.60
N GLU A 171 7.88 -5.84 7.20
CA GLU A 171 9.25 -5.42 6.99
C GLU A 171 9.86 -4.90 8.30
N HIS A 172 11.19 -4.97 8.41
CA HIS A 172 11.94 -4.36 9.51
C HIS A 172 11.71 -2.84 9.55
N PRO A 173 11.69 -2.18 10.73
CA PRO A 173 11.50 -0.72 10.84
C PRO A 173 12.41 0.14 9.96
N ASP A 174 13.65 -0.29 9.69
CA ASP A 174 14.58 0.41 8.78
C ASP A 174 14.00 0.64 7.38
N ALA A 175 13.02 -0.17 6.97
CA ALA A 175 12.32 0.03 5.71
C ALA A 175 11.66 1.41 5.62
N LEU A 176 11.32 2.04 6.75
CA LEU A 176 10.77 3.41 6.81
C LEU A 176 11.72 4.45 6.21
N GLY A 177 13.03 4.20 6.19
CA GLY A 177 13.99 5.08 5.50
C GLY A 177 13.77 5.16 3.98
N ARG A 178 12.91 4.31 3.41
CA ARG A 178 12.46 4.40 2.01
C ARG A 178 11.21 5.26 1.81
N ALA A 179 10.55 5.68 2.87
CA ALA A 179 9.34 6.48 2.77
C ALA A 179 9.73 7.94 2.49
N ASP A 180 9.05 8.58 1.54
CA ASP A 180 9.16 10.02 1.31
C ASP A 180 8.32 10.80 2.33
N ALA A 181 7.24 10.19 2.81
CA ALA A 181 6.39 10.74 3.86
C ALA A 181 5.84 9.65 4.80
N ILE A 182 5.71 10.01 6.07
CA ILE A 182 5.04 9.17 7.07
C ILE A 182 3.76 9.88 7.51
N VAL A 183 2.64 9.16 7.44
CA VAL A 183 1.35 9.62 7.95
C VAL A 183 1.03 8.86 9.23
N LEU A 184 0.88 9.60 10.33
CA LEU A 184 0.42 9.04 11.58
C LEU A 184 -1.10 8.87 11.57
N SER A 185 -1.57 7.65 11.81
CA SER A 185 -2.98 7.34 11.98
C SER A 185 -3.32 7.04 13.44
N ARG A 186 -4.61 7.19 13.77
CA ARG A 186 -5.19 6.83 15.08
C ARG A 186 -4.52 7.46 16.30
N ALA A 187 -3.90 8.65 16.14
CA ALA A 187 -3.51 9.45 17.28
C ALA A 187 -4.76 10.00 17.98
N ALA A 188 -4.92 9.72 19.27
CA ALA A 188 -6.04 10.26 20.05
C ALA A 188 -5.90 11.77 20.28
N ASN A 189 -4.66 12.28 20.29
CA ASN A 189 -4.35 13.69 20.47
C ASN A 189 -2.96 14.04 19.91
N LEU A 190 -2.63 15.33 19.91
CA LEU A 190 -1.34 15.84 19.42
C LEU A 190 -0.14 15.38 20.26
N THR A 191 -0.34 15.08 21.54
CA THR A 191 0.74 14.60 22.41
C THR A 191 1.18 13.21 21.98
N GLU A 192 0.24 12.29 21.74
CA GLU A 192 0.53 10.95 21.22
C GLU A 192 1.18 11.03 19.84
N ALA A 193 0.65 11.87 18.94
CA ALA A 193 1.25 12.07 17.63
C ALA A 193 2.72 12.55 17.74
N ARG A 194 3.00 13.54 18.60
CA ARG A 194 4.37 14.04 18.82
C ARG A 194 5.28 12.98 19.43
N ALA A 195 4.79 12.16 20.35
CA ALA A 195 5.57 11.06 20.93
C ALA A 195 5.94 10.02 19.85
N ALA A 196 4.99 9.65 18.99
CA ALA A 196 5.25 8.77 17.85
C ALA A 196 6.26 9.39 16.87
N MET A 197 6.13 10.68 16.56
CA MET A 197 7.10 11.39 15.71
C MET A 197 8.51 11.41 16.32
N ALA A 198 8.64 11.62 17.62
CA ALA A 198 9.94 11.63 18.30
C ALA A 198 10.63 10.26 18.22
N VAL A 199 9.86 9.19 18.37
CA VAL A 199 10.35 7.80 18.26
C VAL A 199 10.74 7.46 16.82
N LEU A 200 9.96 7.92 15.83
CA LEU A 200 10.26 7.71 14.41
C LEU A 200 11.43 8.56 13.91
N GLY A 201 11.59 9.79 14.41
CA GLY A 201 12.68 10.70 14.04
C GLY A 201 14.02 10.39 14.72
N ALA A 202 14.02 9.46 15.68
CA ALA A 202 15.24 8.90 16.26
C ALA A 202 15.81 7.72 15.45
N TYR A 203 15.15 7.36 14.33
CA TYR A 203 15.52 6.30 13.39
C TYR A 203 16.01 6.88 12.07
#